data_AF-A0A3D2BEP6-F1
#
_entry.id   AF-A0A3D2BEP6-F1
#
_cell.length_a   1.000
_cell.length_b   1.000
_cell.length_c   1.000
_cell.angle_alpha   90.00
_cell.angle_beta   90.00
_cell.angle_gamma   90.00
#
_symmetry.space_group_name_H-M   'P 1'
#
loop_
_entity.id
_entity.type
_entity.pdbx_description
1 polymer ?
#
loop_
_entity_poly.entity_id
_entity_poly.type
_entity_poly.pdbx_seq_one_letter_code
_entity_poly.pdbx_strand_id
1 'polypeptide(L)'
;MPYDSVYSEKRAPGALRTAWRHFYGDPTAMIGLYGCGALALLCLFGHWFAPYGIDQQFLGYQLLPPSWSRYGDVSFFLGTDDLGRDVLSRLLSGAAPTVGGAFLVTLAATVCGLLLGVFAGATHGLRSAVLNHILDTLLSLPTLLLAIIVVAFVGPHLSHAMFAVWLALLPRMVRSVYSLVHDELE
;
A
#
# COMPACT_ATOMS: atom_id res chain seq x y z
N MET A 1 -45.03 -45.35 -2.17
CA MET A 1 -44.48 -45.02 -0.84
C MET A 1 -43.59 -43.80 -1.00
N PRO A 2 -43.86 -42.67 -0.33
CA PRO A 2 -42.93 -41.56 -0.34
C PRO A 2 -41.75 -41.90 0.56
N TYR A 3 -40.52 -41.72 0.05
CA TYR A 3 -39.33 -41.81 0.87
C TYR A 3 -39.26 -40.55 1.74
N ASP A 4 -39.53 -40.69 3.04
CA ASP A 4 -39.24 -39.64 4.00
C ASP A 4 -37.72 -39.44 4.05
N SER A 5 -37.26 -38.26 3.62
CA SER A 5 -35.89 -37.82 3.77
C SER A 5 -35.60 -37.52 5.25
N VAL A 6 -35.24 -38.56 6.00
CA VAL A 6 -34.89 -38.50 7.44
C VAL A 6 -33.54 -37.83 7.68
N TYR A 7 -32.73 -37.64 6.63
CA TYR A 7 -31.48 -36.91 6.72
C TYR A 7 -31.72 -35.43 6.42
N SER A 8 -31.89 -34.65 7.48
CA SER A 8 -31.72 -33.20 7.42
C SER A 8 -30.29 -32.92 6.96
N GLU A 9 -30.08 -32.71 5.66
CA GLU A 9 -28.81 -32.25 5.11
C GLU A 9 -28.42 -30.97 5.86
N LYS A 10 -27.47 -31.09 6.79
CA LYS A 10 -26.86 -29.93 7.43
C LYS A 10 -26.10 -29.22 6.32
N ARG A 11 -26.74 -28.24 5.67
CA ARG A 11 -26.10 -27.35 4.71
C ARG A 11 -24.80 -26.89 5.34
N ALA A 12 -23.68 -27.27 4.73
CA ALA A 12 -22.37 -26.83 5.18
C ALA A 12 -22.43 -25.30 5.31
N PRO A 13 -22.04 -24.71 6.46
CA PRO A 13 -22.00 -23.27 6.58
C PRO A 13 -21.16 -22.71 5.43
N GLY A 14 -21.68 -21.70 4.72
CA GLY A 14 -21.03 -21.15 3.53
C GLY A 14 -19.56 -20.82 3.82
N ALA A 15 -18.69 -21.01 2.82
CA ALA A 15 -17.24 -20.86 2.97
C ALA A 15 -16.82 -19.56 3.69
N LEU A 16 -17.50 -18.45 3.38
CA LEU A 16 -17.32 -17.14 4.04
C LEU A 16 -17.60 -17.16 5.55
N ARG A 17 -18.65 -17.87 5.98
CA ARG A 17 -19.04 -17.96 7.40
C ARG A 17 -18.06 -18.82 8.18
N THR A 18 -17.51 -19.86 7.54
CA THR A 18 -16.48 -20.71 8.13
C THR A 18 -15.16 -19.96 8.24
N ALA A 19 -14.73 -19.27 7.19
CA ALA A 19 -13.54 -18.43 7.20
C ALA A 19 -13.63 -17.33 8.28
N TRP A 20 -14.76 -16.63 8.37
CA TRP A 20 -14.98 -15.60 9.39
C TRP A 20 -14.88 -16.12 10.82
N ARG A 21 -15.42 -17.32 11.08
CA ARG A 21 -15.33 -17.96 12.40
C ARG A 21 -13.89 -18.28 12.80
N HIS A 22 -13.08 -18.78 11.86
CA HIS A 22 -11.66 -19.03 12.12
C HIS A 22 -10.90 -17.71 12.33
N PHE A 23 -11.21 -16.69 11.53
CA PHE A 23 -10.58 -15.38 11.62
C PHE A 23 -10.90 -14.66 12.94
N TYR A 24 -12.15 -14.75 13.42
CA TYR A 24 -12.55 -14.19 14.72
C TYR A 24 -11.96 -14.96 15.92
N GLY A 25 -11.64 -16.24 15.74
CA GLY A 25 -11.00 -17.07 16.76
C GLY A 25 -9.51 -16.78 16.96
N ASP A 26 -8.87 -16.07 16.03
CA ASP A 26 -7.45 -15.74 16.08
C ASP A 26 -7.25 -14.26 16.53
N PRO A 27 -6.66 -14.02 17.72
CA PRO A 27 -6.45 -12.67 18.23
C PRO A 27 -5.47 -11.86 17.35
N THR A 28 -4.50 -12.51 16.71
CA THR A 28 -3.52 -11.81 15.86
C THR A 28 -4.17 -11.29 14.58
N ALA A 29 -5.06 -12.10 13.99
CA ALA A 29 -5.86 -11.73 12.83
C ALA A 29 -6.79 -10.55 13.14
N MET A 30 -7.42 -10.55 14.33
CA MET A 30 -8.26 -9.44 14.79
C MET A 30 -7.48 -8.15 15.02
N ILE A 31 -6.29 -8.21 15.63
CA ILE A 31 -5.43 -7.03 15.80
C ILE A 31 -5.07 -6.43 14.44
N GLY A 32 -4.70 -7.28 13.46
CA GLY A 32 -4.44 -6.84 12.09
C GLY A 32 -5.67 -6.17 11.44
N LEU A 33 -6.85 -6.77 11.57
CA LEU A 33 -8.10 -6.22 11.05
C LEU A 33 -8.41 -4.85 11.66
N TYR A 34 -8.31 -4.70 12.99
CA TYR A 34 -8.56 -3.42 13.65
C TYR A 34 -7.51 -2.38 13.27
N GLY A 35 -6.24 -2.76 13.13
CA GLY A 35 -5.17 -1.87 12.68
C GLY A 35 -5.41 -1.37 11.25
N CYS A 36 -5.72 -2.27 10.31
CA CYS A 36 -6.08 -1.91 8.94
C CYS A 36 -7.35 -1.07 8.88
N GLY A 37 -8.36 -1.41 9.69
CA GLY A 37 -9.60 -0.64 9.82
C GLY A 37 -9.33 0.78 10.33
N ALA A 38 -8.51 0.93 11.36
CA ALA A 38 -8.11 2.24 11.88
C ALA A 38 -7.33 3.07 10.85
N LEU A 39 -6.39 2.46 10.13
CA LEU A 39 -5.67 3.12 9.03
C LEU A 39 -6.62 3.57 7.91
N ALA A 40 -7.56 2.72 7.52
CA ALA A 40 -8.57 3.06 6.51
C ALA A 40 -9.44 4.24 6.98
N LEU A 41 -9.88 4.22 8.24
CA LEU A 41 -10.64 5.32 8.83
C LEU A 41 -9.81 6.62 8.86
N LEU A 42 -8.53 6.56 9.25
CA LEU A 42 -7.64 7.73 9.20
C LEU A 42 -7.43 8.25 7.77
N CYS A 43 -7.34 7.36 6.77
CA CYS A 43 -7.20 7.80 5.38
C CYS A 43 -8.46 8.50 4.86
N LEU A 44 -9.65 8.05 5.28
CA LEU A 44 -10.92 8.64 4.82
C LEU A 44 -11.31 9.88 5.61
N PHE A 45 -11.10 9.88 6.93
CA PHE A 45 -11.61 10.90 7.83
C PHE A 45 -10.50 11.76 8.46
N GLY A 46 -9.23 11.42 8.31
CA GLY A 46 -8.12 12.09 8.97
C GLY A 46 -8.05 13.58 8.66
N HIS A 47 -8.33 13.98 7.42
CA HIS A 47 -8.35 15.40 7.06
C HIS A 47 -9.43 16.21 7.80
N TRP A 48 -10.58 15.61 8.14
CA TRP A 48 -11.63 16.31 8.91
C TRP A 48 -11.30 16.43 10.40
N PHE A 49 -10.44 15.55 10.92
CA PHE A 49 -9.96 15.63 12.30
C PHE A 49 -8.70 16.49 12.44
N ALA A 50 -8.09 16.95 11.34
CA ALA A 50 -6.91 17.78 11.36
C ALA A 50 -7.26 19.21 11.83
N PRO A 51 -6.64 19.72 12.92
CA PRO A 51 -6.90 21.09 13.40
C PRO A 51 -6.43 22.19 12.44
N TYR A 52 -5.38 21.93 11.65
CA TYR A 52 -4.73 22.91 10.78
C TYR A 52 -4.52 22.38 9.36
N GLY A 53 -4.24 23.30 8.43
CA GLY A 53 -3.87 22.94 7.05
C GLY A 53 -2.50 22.24 6.98
N ILE A 54 -2.34 21.33 6.00
CA ILE A 54 -1.12 20.52 5.80
C ILE A 54 0.14 21.39 5.64
N ASP A 55 0.01 22.48 4.88
CA ASP A 55 1.09 23.40 4.55
C ASP A 55 1.06 24.69 5.36
N GLN A 56 0.19 24.75 6.38
CA GLN A 56 0.08 25.93 7.22
C GLN A 56 1.30 26.05 8.15
N GLN A 57 2.05 27.13 7.98
CA GLN A 57 3.26 27.41 8.75
C GLN A 57 2.99 28.47 9.82
N PHE A 58 3.40 28.19 11.05
CA PHE A 58 3.34 29.11 12.17
C PHE A 58 4.74 29.59 12.54
N LEU A 59 5.09 30.79 12.05
CA LEU A 59 6.38 31.44 12.34
C LEU A 59 6.48 31.74 13.85
N GLY A 60 7.60 31.37 14.46
CA GLY A 60 7.87 31.54 15.89
C GLY A 60 7.50 30.33 16.75
N TYR A 61 6.86 29.33 16.15
CA TYR A 61 6.46 28.08 16.77
C TYR A 61 7.23 26.89 16.18
N GLN A 62 8.51 27.07 15.82
CA GLN A 62 9.34 25.98 15.29
C GLN A 62 9.83 25.05 16.41
N LEU A 63 9.86 23.75 16.14
CA LEU A 63 10.38 22.73 17.05
C LEU A 63 9.74 22.76 18.45
N LEU A 64 8.42 23.01 18.53
CA LEU A 64 7.72 22.93 19.80
C LEU A 64 7.65 21.48 20.26
N PRO A 65 7.93 21.23 21.54
CA PRO A 65 7.67 19.92 22.10
C PRO A 65 6.15 19.66 22.18
N PRO A 66 5.74 18.40 22.31
CA PRO A 66 4.33 18.05 22.42
C PRO A 66 3.69 18.69 23.65
N SER A 67 2.36 18.84 23.60
CA SER A 67 1.56 19.54 24.62
C SER A 67 1.75 19.03 26.06
N TRP A 68 2.14 17.75 26.25
CA TRP A 68 2.44 17.17 27.56
C TRP A 68 3.83 17.54 28.11
N SER A 69 4.64 18.29 27.36
CA SER A 69 5.92 18.83 27.80
C SER A 69 5.75 20.18 28.49
N ARG A 70 6.69 20.53 29.37
CA ARG A 70 6.70 21.80 30.12
C ARG A 70 6.69 23.05 29.23
N TYR A 71 7.21 22.94 28.02
CA TYR A 71 7.29 24.02 27.03
C TYR A 71 6.39 23.77 25.81
N GLY A 72 5.45 22.83 25.91
CA GLY A 72 4.50 22.50 24.85
C GLY A 72 3.29 23.43 24.88
N ASP A 73 2.61 23.53 23.73
CA ASP A 73 1.37 24.29 23.58
C ASP A 73 0.21 23.32 23.28
N VAL A 74 -0.95 23.53 23.91
CA VAL A 74 -2.15 22.69 23.69
C VAL A 74 -2.70 22.88 22.27
N SER A 75 -2.45 24.03 21.66
CA SER A 75 -2.79 24.32 20.26
C SER A 75 -2.11 23.32 19.33
N PHE A 76 -0.87 22.91 19.65
CA PHE A 76 -0.09 21.94 18.89
C PHE A 76 0.05 20.63 19.68
N PHE A 77 -0.97 19.79 19.63
CA PHE A 77 -1.09 18.61 20.50
C PHE A 77 0.17 17.71 20.48
N LEU A 78 0.70 17.41 19.29
CA LEU A 78 1.93 16.63 19.08
C LEU A 78 3.19 17.50 18.91
N GLY A 79 3.06 18.83 18.99
CA GLY A 79 4.12 19.78 18.70
C GLY A 79 4.23 20.12 17.21
N THR A 80 5.31 20.80 16.86
CA THR A 80 5.55 21.33 15.51
C THR A 80 6.90 20.89 14.95
N ASP A 81 7.02 20.90 13.62
CA ASP A 81 8.28 20.63 12.94
C ASP A 81 9.21 21.85 12.86
N ASP A 82 10.34 21.67 12.16
CA ASP A 82 11.36 22.69 11.90
C ASP A 82 10.86 23.89 11.08
N LEU A 83 9.74 23.74 10.35
CA LEU A 83 9.05 24.81 9.64
C LEU A 83 7.88 25.41 10.43
N GLY A 84 7.63 24.95 11.66
CA GLY A 84 6.51 25.41 12.49
C GLY A 84 5.16 24.90 12.00
N ARG A 85 5.11 23.74 11.32
CA ARG A 85 3.87 23.08 10.91
C ARG A 85 3.42 22.09 11.98
N ASP A 86 2.11 22.00 12.20
CA ASP A 86 1.53 21.07 13.18
C ASP A 86 1.73 19.61 12.78
N VAL A 87 2.38 18.83 13.65
CA VAL A 87 2.71 17.42 13.38
C VAL A 87 1.46 16.56 13.35
N LEU A 88 0.47 16.82 14.21
CA LEU A 88 -0.77 16.04 14.26
C LEU A 88 -1.55 16.14 12.96
N SER A 89 -1.78 17.37 12.49
CA SER A 89 -2.46 17.64 11.22
C SER A 89 -1.75 16.95 10.06
N ARG A 90 -0.41 17.04 10.00
CA ARG A 90 0.40 16.39 8.95
C ARG A 90 0.29 14.87 8.98
N LEU A 91 0.22 14.24 10.15
CA LEU A 91 0.03 12.79 10.27
C LEU A 91 -1.38 12.37 9.81
N LEU A 92 -2.41 13.07 10.28
CA LEU A 92 -3.79 12.77 9.94
C LEU A 92 -4.09 12.97 8.46
N SER A 93 -3.64 14.09 7.89
CA SER A 93 -3.84 14.41 6.47
C SER A 93 -2.89 13.65 5.56
N GLY A 94 -1.70 13.29 6.05
CA GLY A 94 -0.67 12.55 5.31
C GLY A 94 -0.98 11.05 5.16
N ALA A 95 -1.82 10.50 6.03
CA ALA A 95 -2.22 9.08 5.98
C ALA A 95 -2.81 8.69 4.60
N ALA A 96 -3.71 9.53 4.07
CA ALA A 96 -4.40 9.27 2.81
C ALA A 96 -3.46 9.18 1.59
N PRO A 97 -2.60 10.18 1.28
CA PRO A 97 -1.67 10.07 0.15
C PRO A 97 -0.63 8.97 0.34
N THR A 98 -0.23 8.63 1.57
CA THR A 98 0.72 7.54 1.84
C THR A 98 0.11 6.16 1.56
N VAL A 99 -1.01 5.84 2.23
CA VAL A 99 -1.63 4.51 2.12
C VAL A 99 -2.37 4.38 0.78
N GLY A 100 -3.16 5.39 0.40
CA GLY A 100 -3.88 5.41 -0.87
C GLY A 100 -2.94 5.43 -2.06
N GLY A 101 -1.85 6.20 -1.99
CA GLY A 101 -0.82 6.22 -3.03
C GLY A 101 -0.13 4.86 -3.17
N ALA A 102 0.29 4.26 -2.06
CA ALA A 102 0.87 2.91 -2.07
C ALA A 102 -0.08 1.87 -2.65
N PHE A 103 -1.35 1.89 -2.24
CA PHE A 103 -2.38 0.97 -2.74
C PHE A 103 -2.56 1.10 -4.26
N LEU A 104 -2.72 2.33 -4.77
CA LEU A 104 -2.87 2.59 -6.21
C LEU A 104 -1.64 2.15 -7.01
N VAL A 105 -0.43 2.46 -6.50
CA VAL A 105 0.83 2.07 -7.14
C VAL A 105 0.98 0.55 -7.18
N THR A 106 0.72 -0.14 -6.07
CA THR A 106 0.79 -1.61 -6.03
C THR A 106 -0.25 -2.23 -6.95
N LEU A 107 -1.50 -1.76 -6.92
CA LEU A 107 -2.56 -2.27 -7.80
C LEU A 107 -2.19 -2.11 -9.27
N ALA A 108 -1.72 -0.93 -9.67
CA ALA A 108 -1.28 -0.67 -11.04
C ALA A 108 -0.08 -1.55 -11.43
N ALA A 109 0.90 -1.73 -10.53
CA ALA A 109 2.06 -2.58 -10.78
C ALA A 109 1.65 -4.06 -10.89
N THR A 110 0.69 -4.52 -10.10
CA THR A 110 0.15 -5.88 -10.17
C THR A 110 -0.61 -6.11 -11.47
N VAL A 111 -1.48 -5.20 -11.89
CA VAL A 111 -2.23 -5.34 -13.15
C VAL A 111 -1.28 -5.36 -14.35
N CYS A 112 -0.36 -4.39 -14.45
CA CYS A 112 0.61 -4.36 -15.53
C CYS A 112 1.57 -5.55 -15.46
N GLY A 113 2.01 -5.93 -14.27
CA GLY A 113 2.86 -7.08 -14.01
C GLY A 113 2.22 -8.40 -14.43
N LEU A 114 0.92 -8.56 -14.16
CA LEU A 114 0.13 -9.70 -14.59
C LEU A 114 0.06 -9.80 -16.11
N LEU A 115 -0.28 -8.72 -16.79
CA LEU A 115 -0.40 -8.70 -18.26
C LEU A 115 0.94 -9.04 -18.93
N LEU A 116 2.02 -8.38 -18.51
CA LEU A 116 3.35 -8.60 -19.07
C LEU A 116 3.94 -9.97 -18.68
N GLY A 117 3.72 -10.42 -17.44
CA GLY A 117 4.23 -11.69 -16.93
C GLY A 117 3.56 -12.89 -17.57
N VAL A 118 2.23 -12.85 -17.74
CA VAL A 118 1.50 -13.90 -18.48
C VAL A 118 1.97 -13.96 -19.93
N PHE A 119 2.14 -12.80 -20.58
CA PHE A 119 2.64 -12.75 -21.95
C PHE A 119 4.06 -13.32 -22.08
N ALA A 120 4.95 -13.02 -21.12
CA ALA A 120 6.32 -13.52 -21.07
C ALA A 120 6.38 -15.03 -20.80
N GLY A 121 5.51 -15.53 -19.92
CA GLY A 121 5.48 -16.93 -19.49
C GLY A 121 4.85 -17.86 -20.53
N ALA A 122 3.82 -17.38 -21.25
CA ALA A 122 3.16 -18.14 -22.30
C ALA A 122 3.95 -18.19 -23.62
N THR A 123 4.95 -17.31 -23.80
CA THR A 123 5.75 -17.25 -25.03
C THR A 123 7.10 -17.93 -24.82
N HIS A 124 7.41 -18.95 -25.64
CA HIS A 124 8.75 -19.54 -25.67
C HIS A 124 9.66 -18.84 -26.70
N GLY A 125 10.96 -18.72 -26.40
CA GLY A 125 11.99 -18.23 -27.34
C GLY A 125 12.45 -16.78 -27.14
N LEU A 126 12.99 -16.16 -28.20
CA LEU A 126 13.74 -14.90 -28.15
C LEU A 126 12.96 -13.72 -27.56
N ARG A 127 11.64 -13.66 -27.77
CA ARG A 127 10.78 -12.57 -27.24
C ARG A 127 10.71 -12.56 -25.72
N SER A 128 10.59 -13.74 -25.11
CA SER A 128 10.59 -13.90 -23.64
C SER A 128 11.98 -13.60 -23.07
N ALA A 129 13.04 -14.05 -23.74
CA ALA A 129 14.42 -13.76 -23.35
C ALA A 129 14.74 -12.26 -23.35
N VAL A 130 14.33 -11.52 -24.39
CA VAL A 130 14.55 -10.06 -24.46
C VAL A 130 13.79 -9.33 -23.36
N LEU A 131 12.52 -9.68 -23.13
CA LEU A 131 11.70 -9.05 -22.09
C LEU A 131 12.31 -9.28 -20.70
N ASN A 132 12.64 -10.53 -20.37
CA ASN A 132 13.27 -10.86 -19.09
C ASN A 132 14.63 -10.18 -18.92
N HIS A 133 15.42 -10.06 -19.98
CA HIS A 133 16.71 -9.37 -19.90
C HIS A 133 16.57 -7.87 -19.57
N ILE A 134 15.59 -7.19 -20.16
CA ILE A 134 15.29 -5.78 -19.84
C ILE A 134 14.88 -5.66 -18.36
N LEU A 135 14.00 -6.55 -17.89
CA LEU A 135 13.51 -6.53 -16.51
C LEU A 135 14.63 -6.85 -15.50
N ASP A 136 15.51 -7.79 -15.80
CA ASP A 136 16.67 -8.11 -14.96
C ASP A 136 17.68 -6.96 -14.93
N THR A 137 17.87 -6.25 -16.03
CA THR A 137 18.68 -5.03 -16.07
C THR A 137 18.08 -3.95 -15.17
N LEU A 138 16.75 -3.76 -15.19
CA LEU A 138 16.08 -2.83 -14.27
C LEU A 138 16.21 -3.27 -12.80
N LEU A 139 16.15 -4.57 -12.52
CA LEU A 139 16.33 -5.12 -11.16
C LEU A 139 17.76 -5.00 -10.63
N SER A 140 18.76 -4.84 -11.52
CA SER A 140 20.16 -4.60 -11.14
C SER A 140 20.38 -3.21 -10.52
N LEU A 141 19.52 -2.25 -10.83
CA LEU A 141 19.56 -0.92 -10.24
C LEU A 141 18.91 -0.97 -8.85
N PRO A 142 19.53 -0.39 -7.81
CA PRO A 142 18.88 -0.24 -6.52
C PRO A 142 17.55 0.52 -6.69
N THR A 143 16.45 -0.05 -6.19
CA THR A 143 15.10 0.53 -6.35
C THR A 143 15.00 1.96 -5.83
N LEU A 144 15.69 2.26 -4.72
CA LEU A 144 15.79 3.61 -4.16
C LEU A 144 16.52 4.56 -5.13
N LEU A 145 17.61 4.10 -5.74
CA LEU A 145 18.40 4.90 -6.68
C LEU A 145 17.59 5.21 -7.95
N LEU A 146 16.89 4.22 -8.50
CA LEU A 146 15.97 4.43 -9.61
C LEU A 146 14.91 5.49 -9.26
N ALA A 147 14.34 5.39 -8.05
CA ALA A 147 13.32 6.33 -7.60
C ALA A 147 13.84 7.77 -7.50
N ILE A 148 15.03 7.96 -6.91
CA ILE A 148 15.67 9.29 -6.80
C ILE A 148 16.00 9.87 -8.17
N ILE A 149 16.54 9.07 -9.10
CA ILE A 149 16.85 9.54 -10.46
C ILE A 149 15.59 10.06 -11.13
N VAL A 150 14.50 9.28 -11.13
CA VAL A 150 13.24 9.70 -11.76
C VAL A 150 12.72 11.00 -11.14
N VAL A 151 12.70 11.11 -9.81
CA VAL A 151 12.26 12.33 -9.12
C VAL A 151 13.18 13.52 -9.39
N ALA A 152 14.50 13.30 -9.50
CA ALA A 152 15.46 14.37 -9.78
C ALA A 152 15.29 14.97 -11.18
N PHE A 153 14.94 14.14 -12.18
CA PHE A 153 14.70 14.61 -13.55
C PHE A 153 13.32 15.23 -13.74
N VAL A 154 12.26 14.64 -13.17
CA VAL A 154 10.88 15.09 -13.40
C VAL A 154 10.44 16.17 -12.40
N GLY A 155 11.06 16.21 -11.22
CA GLY A 155 10.79 17.18 -10.17
C GLY A 155 10.01 16.62 -8.98
N PRO A 156 9.98 17.36 -7.85
CA PRO A 156 9.36 16.90 -6.61
C PRO A 156 7.83 17.09 -6.65
N HIS A 157 7.13 16.04 -7.08
CA HIS A 157 5.67 15.96 -6.99
C HIS A 157 5.24 14.55 -6.57
N LEU A 158 4.14 14.44 -5.82
CA LEU A 158 3.64 13.15 -5.33
C LEU A 158 3.42 12.15 -6.47
N SER A 159 2.85 12.60 -7.59
CA SER A 159 2.62 11.74 -8.76
C SER A 159 3.91 11.21 -9.38
N HIS A 160 4.99 11.99 -9.39
CA HIS A 160 6.29 11.56 -9.92
C HIS A 160 6.95 10.54 -9.00
N ALA A 161 6.87 10.75 -7.69
CA ALA A 161 7.31 9.76 -6.70
C ALA A 161 6.53 8.44 -6.84
N MET A 162 5.19 8.52 -6.97
CA MET A 162 4.35 7.34 -7.19
C MET A 162 4.72 6.59 -8.47
N PHE A 163 4.93 7.31 -9.58
CA PHE A 163 5.36 6.72 -10.85
C PHE A 163 6.73 6.04 -10.73
N ALA A 164 7.67 6.67 -10.02
CA ALA A 164 9.00 6.13 -9.81
C ALA A 164 8.96 4.81 -9.00
N VAL A 165 8.14 4.76 -7.94
CA VAL A 165 7.92 3.54 -7.16
C VAL A 165 7.21 2.47 -8.00
N TRP A 166 6.21 2.85 -8.80
CA TRP A 166 5.53 1.93 -9.71
C TRP A 166 6.51 1.27 -10.70
N LEU A 167 7.38 2.07 -11.33
CA LEU A 167 8.42 1.59 -12.24
C LEU A 167 9.40 0.65 -11.52
N ALA A 168 9.76 0.96 -10.28
CA ALA A 168 10.64 0.13 -9.46
C ALA A 168 10.01 -1.22 -9.05
N LEU A 169 8.70 -1.26 -8.84
CA LEU A 169 7.97 -2.48 -8.44
C LEU A 169 7.61 -3.37 -9.64
N LEU A 170 7.41 -2.78 -10.82
CA LEU A 170 6.94 -3.49 -12.00
C LEU A 170 7.80 -4.71 -12.37
N PRO A 171 9.14 -4.64 -12.45
CA PRO A 171 9.96 -5.80 -12.82
C PRO A 171 9.80 -6.99 -11.87
N ARG A 172 9.66 -6.71 -10.56
CA ARG A 172 9.44 -7.74 -9.54
C ARG A 172 8.10 -8.43 -9.72
N MET A 173 7.04 -7.68 -10.03
CA MET A 173 5.70 -8.22 -10.27
C MET A 173 5.68 -9.07 -11.54
N VAL A 174 6.28 -8.60 -12.64
CA VAL A 174 6.37 -9.35 -13.90
C VAL A 174 7.09 -10.68 -13.69
N ARG A 175 8.24 -10.66 -13.03
CA ARG A 175 9.04 -11.88 -12.80
C ARG A 175 8.31 -12.91 -11.95
N SER A 176 7.55 -12.48 -10.94
CA SER A 176 6.78 -13.37 -10.06
C SER A 176 5.64 -14.06 -10.83
N VAL A 177 4.94 -13.33 -11.70
CA VAL A 177 3.88 -13.90 -12.54
C VAL A 177 4.48 -14.81 -13.62
N TYR A 178 5.59 -14.38 -14.24
CA TYR A 178 6.31 -15.18 -15.22
C TYR A 178 6.67 -16.56 -14.68
N SER A 179 7.30 -16.63 -13.50
CA SER A 179 7.70 -17.92 -12.92
C SER A 179 6.49 -18.82 -12.66
N LEU A 180 5.41 -18.27 -12.11
CA LEU A 180 4.19 -19.05 -11.85
C LEU A 180 3.54 -19.62 -13.11
N VAL A 181 3.51 -18.83 -14.20
CA VAL A 181 2.93 -19.27 -15.47
C VAL A 181 3.84 -20.27 -16.16
N HIS A 182 5.15 -20.06 -16.11
CA HIS A 182 6.11 -20.95 -16.72
C HIS A 182 6.11 -22.33 -16.03
N ASP A 183 6.08 -22.36 -14.69
CA ASP A 183 6.05 -23.58 -13.89
C ASP A 183 4.79 -24.43 -14.15
N GLU A 184 3.67 -23.81 -14.54
CA GLU A 184 2.40 -24.52 -14.82
C GLU A 184 2.32 -25.05 -16.27
N LEU A 185 3.12 -24.49 -17.18
CA LEU A 185 3.12 -24.86 -18.60
C LEU A 185 4.17 -25.93 -18.97
N GLU A 186 5.11 -26.22 -18.06
CA GLU A 186 6.08 -27.33 -18.17
C GLU A 186 5.56 -28.62 -17.54
#